data_AF-A0A1E5AFS3-F1
#
_entry.id   AF-A0A1E5AFS3-F1
#
_cell.length_a   1.000
_cell.length_b   1.000
_cell.length_c   1.000
_cell.angle_alpha   90.00
_cell.angle_beta   90.00
_cell.angle_gamma   90.00
#
_symmetry.space_group_name_H-M   'P 1'
#
loop_
_entity.id
_entity.type
_entity.pdbx_description
1 polymer ?
#
loop_
_entity_poly.entity_id
_entity_poly.type
_entity_poly.pdbx_seq_one_letter_code
_entity_poly.pdbx_strand_id
1 'polypeptide(L)'
;MAHDIRHVRGAVTEHNHKPDFLFPDLATYQAAPTAGDARLTMLEAKSSCKDRWRQVLAEAEKISRKHLLTLEPGISEPQTNQMEASSLQLVGERPMNPTPRVVAG
;
A
#
# COMPACT_ATOMS: atom_id res chain seq x y z
N MET A 1 22.85 -3.24 -0.78
CA MET A 1 21.39 -3.19 -0.54
C MET A 1 20.77 -4.41 -1.22
N ALA A 2 19.82 -5.10 -0.58
CA ALA A 2 19.55 -6.50 -0.86
C ALA A 2 18.85 -6.81 -2.22
N HIS A 3 18.22 -5.85 -2.89
CA HIS A 3 17.40 -6.15 -4.09
C HIS A 3 17.41 -5.08 -5.20
N ASP A 4 18.28 -4.05 -5.13
CA ASP A 4 18.41 -2.97 -6.13
C ASP A 4 17.09 -2.37 -6.65
N ILE A 5 16.11 -2.17 -5.75
CA ILE A 5 14.82 -1.59 -6.09
C ILE A 5 14.92 -0.06 -6.03
N ARG A 6 14.70 0.61 -7.17
CA ARG A 6 14.63 2.07 -7.25
C ARG A 6 13.45 2.61 -6.47
N HIS A 7 13.74 3.49 -5.51
CA HIS A 7 12.73 4.16 -4.69
C HIS A 7 13.29 5.45 -4.09
N VAL A 8 12.39 6.31 -3.62
CA VAL A 8 12.71 7.45 -2.76
C VAL A 8 11.89 7.33 -1.47
N ARG A 9 12.50 7.71 -0.34
CA ARG A 9 11.82 7.74 0.97
C ARG A 9 11.31 9.13 1.30
N GLY A 10 10.10 9.23 1.82
CA GLY A 10 9.53 10.51 2.30
C GLY A 10 9.45 11.59 1.23
N ALA A 11 9.19 11.21 -0.02
CA ALA A 11 9.05 12.15 -1.12
C ALA A 11 7.83 13.05 -0.90
N VAL A 12 7.97 14.35 -1.14
CA VAL A 12 6.85 15.29 -1.00
C VAL A 12 5.97 15.21 -2.23
N THR A 13 4.71 14.82 -2.02
CA THR A 13 3.67 14.77 -3.05
C THR A 13 2.70 15.94 -2.88
N GLU A 14 1.51 15.85 -3.49
CA GLU A 14 0.45 16.83 -3.33
C GLU A 14 0.12 17.06 -1.85
N HIS A 15 -0.30 18.28 -1.50
CA HIS A 15 -0.70 18.65 -0.13
C HIS A 15 0.36 18.46 0.97
N ASN A 16 1.65 18.43 0.62
CA ASN A 16 2.77 18.14 1.53
C ASN A 16 2.71 16.74 2.16
N HIS A 17 1.95 15.84 1.55
CA HIS A 17 1.95 14.41 1.89
C HIS A 17 3.31 13.80 1.60
N LYS A 18 3.68 12.76 2.36
CA LYS A 18 5.03 12.17 2.37
C LYS A 18 4.93 10.66 2.56
N PRO A 19 4.63 9.90 1.49
CA PRO A 19 4.64 8.46 1.59
C PRO A 19 6.01 7.95 2.04
N ASP A 20 6.02 6.91 2.89
CA ASP A 20 7.26 6.30 3.40
C ASP A 20 8.17 5.87 2.25
N PHE A 21 7.59 5.29 1.19
CA PHE A 21 8.28 4.90 -0.03
C PHE A 21 7.46 5.25 -1.27
N LEU A 22 8.13 5.85 -2.25
CA LEU A 22 7.60 6.15 -3.57
C LEU A 22 8.49 5.49 -4.63
N PHE A 23 7.85 4.85 -5.61
CA PHE A 23 8.52 4.08 -6.66
C PHE A 23 8.12 4.59 -8.05
N PRO A 24 9.06 4.63 -9.01
CA PRO A 24 10.49 4.34 -8.84
C PRO A 24 11.28 5.53 -8.26
N ASP A 25 10.80 6.76 -8.47
CA ASP A 25 11.44 8.00 -8.03
C ASP A 25 10.44 9.18 -8.14
N LEU A 26 10.82 10.33 -7.54
CA LEU A 26 9.97 11.52 -7.54
C LEU A 26 9.85 12.18 -8.92
N ALA A 27 10.89 12.13 -9.75
CA ALA A 27 10.84 12.73 -11.09
C ALA A 27 9.80 12.04 -11.98
N THR A 28 9.77 10.70 -11.95
CA THR A 28 8.78 9.88 -12.65
C THR A 28 7.38 10.18 -12.13
N TYR A 29 7.22 10.31 -10.82
CA TYR A 29 5.95 10.68 -10.19
C TYR A 29 5.44 12.06 -10.64
N GLN A 30 6.33 13.06 -10.66
CA GLN A 30 5.99 14.43 -11.05
C GLN A 30 5.60 14.52 -12.52
N ALA A 31 6.32 13.81 -13.40
CA ALA A 31 6.04 13.77 -14.84
C ALA A 31 4.76 12.99 -15.20
N ALA A 32 4.25 12.13 -14.30
CA ALA A 32 3.06 11.33 -14.56
C ALA A 32 1.79 12.20 -14.65
N PRO A 33 0.81 11.80 -15.49
CA PRO A 33 -0.49 12.46 -15.58
C PRO A 33 -1.21 12.50 -14.23
N THR A 34 -2.05 13.52 -14.03
CA THR A 34 -2.92 13.62 -12.84
C THR A 34 -3.95 12.49 -12.75
N ALA A 35 -4.34 11.91 -13.89
CA ALA A 35 -5.20 10.72 -13.96
C ALA A 35 -4.50 9.44 -13.43
N GLY A 36 -3.20 9.51 -13.14
CA GLY A 36 -2.38 8.43 -12.63
C GLY A 36 -1.58 7.69 -13.70
N ASP A 37 -0.68 6.82 -13.24
CA ASP A 37 0.20 5.99 -14.08
C ASP A 37 0.42 4.64 -13.40
N ALA A 38 0.18 3.55 -14.13
CA ALA A 38 0.26 2.19 -13.63
C ALA A 38 1.69 1.75 -13.24
N ARG A 39 2.72 2.51 -13.66
CA ARG A 39 4.13 2.26 -13.30
C ARG A 39 4.48 2.83 -11.93
N LEU A 40 3.65 3.72 -11.39
CA LEU A 40 3.87 4.30 -10.08
C LEU A 40 3.39 3.35 -8.99
N THR A 41 4.11 3.34 -7.88
CA THR A 41 3.72 2.60 -6.68
C THR A 41 4.14 3.39 -5.46
N MET A 42 3.37 3.25 -4.38
CA MET A 42 3.74 3.75 -3.06
C MET A 42 3.59 2.63 -2.04
N LEU A 43 4.38 2.69 -0.97
CA LEU A 43 4.26 1.80 0.17
C LEU A 43 4.34 2.61 1.46
N GLU A 44 3.34 2.44 2.33
CA GLU A 44 3.31 2.96 3.69
C GLU A 44 3.65 1.84 4.67
N ALA A 45 4.43 2.12 5.70
CA ALA A 45 4.73 1.19 6.78
C ALA A 45 4.09 1.68 8.08
N LYS A 46 3.20 0.89 8.68
CA LYS A 46 2.60 1.20 9.98
C LYS A 46 2.89 0.08 10.97
N SER A 47 3.17 0.46 12.22
CA SER A 47 3.29 -0.50 13.33
C SER A 47 1.92 -0.99 13.82
N SER A 48 0.85 -0.22 13.61
CA SER A 48 -0.54 -0.59 13.90
C SER A 48 -1.48 0.09 12.91
N CYS A 49 -2.48 -0.66 12.44
CA CYS A 49 -3.41 -0.30 11.38
C CYS A 49 -4.73 0.24 11.88
N LYS A 50 -5.31 -0.25 13.00
CA LYS A 50 -6.59 0.18 13.63
C LYS A 50 -7.45 1.12 12.75
N ASP A 51 -7.56 2.40 13.10
CA ASP A 51 -8.24 3.40 12.26
C ASP A 51 -7.25 4.29 11.47
N ARG A 52 -5.94 4.10 11.69
CA ARG A 52 -4.89 4.95 11.11
C ARG A 52 -4.58 4.62 9.66
N TRP A 53 -4.93 3.42 9.18
CA TRP A 53 -4.70 3.04 7.79
C TRP A 53 -5.40 3.98 6.79
N ARG A 54 -6.50 4.63 7.20
CA ARG A 54 -7.22 5.58 6.34
C ARG A 54 -6.39 6.80 5.94
N GLN A 55 -5.40 7.17 6.74
CA GLN A 55 -4.48 8.28 6.41
C GLN A 55 -3.68 7.98 5.14
N VAL A 56 -3.37 6.71 4.87
CA VAL A 56 -2.67 6.28 3.65
C VAL A 56 -3.44 6.68 2.40
N LEU A 57 -4.78 6.71 2.45
CA LEU A 57 -5.62 6.99 1.28
C LEU A 57 -5.42 8.39 0.70
N ALA A 58 -4.92 9.34 1.49
CA ALA A 58 -4.67 10.71 1.06
C ALA A 58 -3.28 10.88 0.41
N GLU A 59 -2.36 9.94 0.62
CA GLU A 59 -1.00 10.02 0.10
C GLU A 59 -0.97 9.83 -1.43
N ALA A 60 -0.01 10.48 -2.10
CA ALA A 60 0.32 10.27 -3.51
C ALA A 60 -0.89 10.13 -4.46
N GLU A 61 -1.58 11.24 -4.76
CA GLU A 61 -2.87 11.26 -5.47
C GLU A 61 -2.86 10.56 -6.84
N LYS A 62 -1.74 10.63 -7.56
CA LYS A 62 -1.55 9.96 -8.86
C LYS A 62 -1.48 8.43 -8.78
N ILE A 63 -1.54 7.85 -7.58
CA ILE A 63 -1.49 6.40 -7.32
C ILE A 63 -2.83 5.96 -6.74
N SER A 64 -3.65 5.35 -7.59
CA SER A 64 -4.99 4.86 -7.21
C SER A 64 -4.93 3.67 -6.27
N ARG A 65 -4.11 2.65 -6.60
CA ARG A 65 -3.89 1.47 -5.76
C ARG A 65 -2.71 1.67 -4.83
N LYS A 66 -2.98 1.71 -3.53
CA LYS A 66 -1.99 1.97 -2.49
C LYS A 66 -1.60 0.69 -1.78
N HIS A 67 -0.43 0.68 -1.14
CA HIS A 67 0.07 -0.47 -0.41
C HIS A 67 0.43 -0.08 1.01
N LEU A 68 0.01 -0.92 1.96
CA LEU A 68 0.31 -0.76 3.38
C LEU A 68 0.96 -2.03 3.91
N LEU A 69 2.17 -1.90 4.45
CA LEU A 69 2.86 -2.95 5.19
C LEU A 69 2.66 -2.73 6.69
N THR A 70 2.44 -3.82 7.41
CA THR A 70 2.35 -3.83 8.87
C THR A 70 2.80 -5.18 9.42
N LEU A 71 3.29 -5.15 10.66
CA LEU A 71 3.59 -6.35 11.45
C LEU A 71 2.56 -6.56 12.57
N GLU A 72 1.46 -5.81 12.57
CA GLU A 72 0.37 -5.97 13.55
C GLU A 72 -0.30 -7.34 13.38
N PRO A 73 -0.28 -8.20 14.42
CA PRO A 73 -1.01 -9.45 14.38
C PRO A 73 -2.52 -9.21 14.50
N GLY A 74 -3.32 -10.04 13.82
CA GLY A 74 -4.76 -10.08 14.05
C GLY A 74 -5.58 -8.95 13.42
N ILE A 75 -5.15 -8.40 12.28
CA ILE A 75 -6.00 -7.52 11.48
C ILE A 75 -7.24 -8.29 11.05
N SER A 76 -8.41 -7.74 11.38
CA SER A 76 -9.68 -8.43 11.17
C SER A 76 -10.10 -8.45 9.69
N GLU A 77 -10.83 -9.49 9.28
CA GLU A 77 -11.37 -9.60 7.91
C GLU A 77 -12.26 -8.40 7.50
N PRO A 78 -13.18 -7.88 8.36
CA PRO A 78 -13.93 -6.67 8.02
C PRO A 78 -13.03 -5.46 7.75
N GLN A 79 -11.92 -5.32 8.48
CA GLN A 79 -10.97 -4.23 8.28
C GLN A 79 -10.20 -4.40 6.96
N THR A 80 -9.69 -5.61 6.65
CA THR A 80 -9.03 -5.86 5.36
C THR A 80 -9.98 -5.70 4.17
N ASN A 81 -11.26 -6.04 4.33
CA ASN A 81 -12.28 -5.81 3.30
C ASN A 81 -12.52 -4.31 3.06
N GLN A 82 -12.53 -3.49 4.12
CA GLN A 82 -12.61 -2.03 3.98
C GLN A 82 -11.37 -1.45 3.30
N MET A 83 -10.18 -1.99 3.59
CA MET A 83 -8.94 -1.57 2.93
C MET A 83 -9.01 -1.88 1.42
N GLU A 84 -9.35 -3.11 1.04
CA GLU A 84 -9.43 -3.52 -0.37
C GLU A 84 -10.50 -2.71 -1.12
N ALA A 85 -11.69 -2.51 -0.52
CA ALA A 85 -12.74 -1.67 -1.10
C ALA A 85 -12.31 -0.20 -1.28
N SER A 86 -11.32 0.26 -0.52
CA SER A 86 -10.73 1.60 -0.63
C SER A 86 -9.49 1.64 -1.53
N SER A 87 -9.21 0.58 -2.30
CA SER A 87 -8.00 0.42 -3.11
C SER A 87 -6.69 0.47 -2.30
N LEU A 88 -6.75 0.08 -1.02
CA LEU A 88 -5.58 -0.11 -0.16
C LEU A 88 -5.30 -1.59 0.02
N GLN A 89 -4.19 -2.05 -0.55
CA GLN A 89 -3.74 -3.42 -0.41
C GLN A 89 -2.88 -3.57 0.84
N LEU A 90 -3.29 -4.47 1.72
CA LEU A 90 -2.43 -4.94 2.81
C LEU A 90 -1.33 -5.84 2.22
N VAL A 91 -0.08 -5.43 2.37
CA VAL A 91 1.11 -6.23 2.03
C VAL A 91 1.46 -7.03 3.26
N GLY A 92 1.12 -8.32 3.22
CA GLY A 92 1.53 -9.29 4.22
C GLY A 92 2.14 -10.51 3.54
N GLU A 93 2.68 -11.40 4.36
CA GLU A 93 3.00 -12.74 3.91
C GLU A 93 1.69 -13.41 3.48
N ARG A 94 1.59 -13.86 2.22
CA ARG A 94 0.46 -14.68 1.79
C ARG A 94 0.43 -15.89 2.73
N PRO A 95 -0.69 -16.25 3.39
CA PRO A 95 -0.74 -17.52 4.09
C PRO A 95 -0.41 -18.59 3.05
N MET A 96 0.66 -19.34 3.31
CA MET A 96 1.04 -20.50 2.49
C MET A 96 -0.12 -21.49 2.56
N ASN A 97 -1.01 -21.43 1.58
CA ASN A 97 -2.08 -22.39 1.31
C ASN A 97 -3.16 -22.54 2.40
N PRO A 98 -4.39 -22.00 2.24
CA PRO A 98 -5.54 -22.59 2.90
C PRO A 98 -5.87 -23.89 2.18
N THR A 99 -5.61 -25.02 2.84
CA THR A 99 -6.08 -26.36 2.44
C THR A 99 -7.53 -26.27 1.95
N PRO A 100 -7.91 -26.89 0.81
CA PRO A 100 -9.30 -26.86 0.37
C PRO A 100 -10.18 -27.47 1.47
N ARG A 101 -11.16 -26.71 1.95
CA ARG A 101 -12.25 -27.24 2.78
C ARG A 101 -12.95 -28.30 1.95
N VAL A 102 -12.67 -29.57 2.25
CA VAL A 102 -13.55 -30.68 1.87
C VAL A 102 -14.85 -30.46 2.63
N VAL A 103 -15.89 -30.03 1.92
CA VAL A 103 -17.26 -30.12 2.43
C VAL A 103 -17.68 -31.57 2.18
N ALA A 104 -17.54 -32.40 3.21
CA ALA A 104 -18.19 -33.71 3.27
C ALA A 104 -19.55 -33.52 3.95
N GLY A 105 -20.61 -34.04 3.32
CA GLY A 105 -21.97 -34.06 3.83
C GLY A 105 -22.98 -33.76 2.75
#